data_AF-A0A432HD41-F1
#
_entry.id   AF-A0A432HD41-F1
#
_cell.length_a   1.000
_cell.length_b   1.000
_cell.length_c   1.000
_cell.angle_alpha   90.00
_cell.angle_beta   90.00
_cell.angle_gamma   90.00
#
_symmetry.space_group_name_H-M   'P 1'
#
loop_
_entity.id
_entity.type
_entity.pdbx_description
1 polymer ?
#
loop_
_entity_poly.entity_id
_entity_poly.type
_entity_poly.pdbx_seq_one_letter_code
_entity_poly.pdbx_strand_id
1 'polypeptide(L)'
;MSLRAALMALLLLCGSLAGCVGPPDEDDDGVTDELDLCSLTPIEELVDEDGCSATQLDGDGDSVSDAIDECATTPVGEVVDGSGCSATERDSDGDGLVDADDSCPSTPANETAASDGCADVEVDMSMRPWWCHSMGTGHGDGQEHGDHLAPAYHGMTKGMLSWQDCLDLSEQFEATIEWAMQWPTVADAEADGFHMAVDYVKGMGTHHIRLEGFSMESDDFDPLNPEFPGTRMDEDFDFERPEFLMYASSAQDAVLVGFAWYVRTDSENPPAGFPGGNDWWHVHEVLCFTNSSFQVVGQDISDEQCHSMDGTNVHLDDYWMTHAWIIEPWLTQFDVFTNHHPCLKQDGAESNLEDSCWEEAGGVGGGHDDSGDNS
;
A
#
# COMPACT_ATOMS: atom_id res chain seq x y z
N MET A 1 72.55 -0.01 70.90
CA MET A 1 72.92 1.20 71.67
C MET A 1 73.14 2.36 70.70
N SER A 2 72.37 3.45 70.88
CA SER A 2 72.68 4.87 70.57
C SER A 2 73.25 5.24 69.18
N LEU A 3 72.50 5.88 68.28
CA LEU A 3 72.17 7.33 68.14
C LEU A 3 73.23 8.21 67.42
N ARG A 4 72.71 9.01 66.46
CA ARG A 4 73.17 10.32 65.93
C ARG A 4 74.26 10.26 64.84
N ALA A 5 74.30 11.11 63.82
CA ALA A 5 73.87 12.51 63.71
C ALA A 5 73.58 12.93 62.25
N ALA A 6 72.96 14.10 62.13
CA ALA A 6 72.36 14.71 60.95
C ALA A 6 73.32 15.47 60.01
N LEU A 7 72.76 15.78 58.83
CA LEU A 7 72.77 17.05 58.10
C LEU A 7 73.69 17.21 56.87
N MET A 8 73.05 17.03 55.70
CA MET A 8 73.02 17.86 54.48
C MET A 8 74.26 18.69 54.08
N ALA A 9 74.78 18.40 52.88
CA ALA A 9 75.22 19.40 51.90
C ALA A 9 74.97 18.89 50.47
N LEU A 10 74.52 19.80 49.61
CA LEU A 10 73.71 19.61 48.41
C LEU A 10 74.55 19.63 47.11
N LEU A 11 74.22 18.72 46.17
CA LEU A 11 74.28 18.74 44.68
C LEU A 11 75.43 19.48 43.95
N LEU A 12 76.18 18.78 43.09
CA LEU A 12 75.90 18.54 41.65
C LEU A 12 77.08 17.88 40.91
N LEU A 13 76.75 17.15 39.83
CA LEU A 13 77.56 16.65 38.69
C LEU A 13 78.06 15.18 38.67
N CYS A 14 77.29 14.39 37.89
CA CYS A 14 77.70 13.69 36.65
C CYS A 14 78.42 12.32 36.70
N GLY A 15 77.85 11.36 35.93
CA GLY A 15 78.46 10.13 35.40
C GLY A 15 78.24 8.88 36.27
N SER A 16 77.65 7.76 35.82
CA SER A 16 77.69 7.16 34.48
C SER A 16 76.52 6.19 34.25
N LEU A 17 76.00 6.23 33.03
CA LEU A 17 74.95 5.39 32.45
C LEU A 17 75.41 3.92 32.34
N ALA A 18 74.67 3.01 32.97
CA ALA A 18 74.58 1.63 32.54
C ALA A 18 73.29 1.52 31.72
N GLY A 19 73.41 1.38 30.40
CA GLY A 19 72.27 1.20 29.51
C GLY A 19 71.61 -0.14 29.77
N CYS A 20 70.35 -0.11 30.19
CA CYS A 20 69.46 -1.25 30.07
C CYS A 20 69.11 -1.35 28.57
N VAL A 21 69.77 -2.24 27.84
CA VAL A 21 69.26 -2.68 26.53
C VAL A 21 68.20 -3.71 26.87
N GLY A 22 66.93 -3.31 26.87
CA GLY A 22 65.82 -4.25 26.89
C GLY A 22 65.81 -5.13 25.64
N PRO A 23 64.92 -6.13 25.56
CA PRO A 23 64.58 -6.74 24.27
C PRO A 23 64.28 -5.65 23.23
N PRO A 24 64.63 -5.88 21.94
CA PRO A 24 64.38 -4.91 20.88
C PRO A 24 62.87 -4.68 20.69
N ASP A 25 62.55 -3.46 20.32
CA ASP A 25 61.23 -2.87 20.08
C ASP A 25 61.49 -1.84 18.97
N GLU A 26 61.20 -2.20 17.72
CA GLU A 26 61.62 -1.49 16.51
C GLU A 26 60.87 -0.15 16.31
N ASP A 27 59.59 -0.13 16.65
CA ASP A 27 58.71 1.04 16.54
C ASP A 27 58.43 1.77 17.87
N ASP A 28 58.95 1.26 19.00
CA ASP A 28 58.92 1.89 20.34
C ASP A 28 57.48 2.09 20.85
N ASP A 29 56.58 1.16 20.51
CA ASP A 29 55.17 1.16 20.92
C ASP A 29 54.93 0.53 22.30
N GLY A 30 55.98 -0.11 22.86
CA GLY A 30 55.96 -0.72 24.19
C GLY A 30 55.74 -2.24 24.18
N VAL A 31 55.55 -2.85 23.01
CA VAL A 31 55.53 -4.30 22.80
C VAL A 31 56.81 -4.73 22.09
N THR A 32 57.48 -5.77 22.61
CA THR A 32 58.75 -6.21 22.04
C THR A 32 58.54 -6.92 20.71
N ASP A 33 59.49 -6.81 19.77
CA ASP A 33 59.42 -7.45 18.43
C ASP A 33 59.05 -8.95 18.43
N GLU A 34 59.31 -9.69 19.51
CA GLU A 34 58.96 -11.12 19.63
C GLU A 34 57.45 -11.36 19.87
N LEU A 35 56.75 -10.37 20.42
CA LEU A 35 55.34 -10.40 20.79
C LEU A 35 54.49 -9.47 19.93
N ASP A 36 55.11 -8.55 19.18
CA ASP A 36 54.43 -7.61 18.29
C ASP A 36 54.02 -8.28 16.96
N LEU A 37 52.72 -8.26 16.67
CA LEU A 37 52.09 -8.73 15.43
C LEU A 37 51.95 -7.62 14.38
N CYS A 38 52.12 -6.36 14.77
CA CYS A 38 51.79 -5.16 14.00
C CYS A 38 52.95 -4.18 13.90
N SER A 39 53.97 -4.55 13.12
CA SER A 39 55.15 -3.69 12.95
C SER A 39 54.84 -2.30 12.37
N LEU A 40 55.65 -1.32 12.78
CA LEU A 40 55.57 0.09 12.38
C LEU A 40 54.31 0.79 12.88
N THR A 41 53.86 0.44 14.09
CA THR A 41 52.76 1.14 14.76
C THR A 41 53.03 2.65 14.82
N PRO A 42 52.06 3.51 14.47
CA PRO A 42 52.26 4.95 14.56
C PRO A 42 52.60 5.40 16.00
N ILE A 43 53.67 6.18 16.12
CA ILE A 43 54.16 6.68 17.41
C ILE A 43 53.03 7.45 18.14
N GLU A 44 52.88 7.17 19.44
CA GLU A 44 51.86 7.73 20.35
C GLU A 44 50.45 7.11 20.27
N GLU A 45 50.22 6.11 19.41
CA GLU A 45 48.97 5.35 19.45
C GLU A 45 48.95 4.33 20.61
N LEU A 46 47.76 4.01 21.10
CA LEU A 46 47.58 2.96 22.11
C LEU A 46 47.50 1.62 21.38
N VAL A 47 48.32 0.67 21.83
CA VAL A 47 48.36 -0.70 21.30
C VAL A 47 47.69 -1.68 22.26
N ASP A 48 47.20 -2.79 21.70
CA ASP A 48 46.71 -3.94 22.44
C ASP A 48 47.86 -4.84 22.93
N GLU A 49 47.55 -6.06 23.40
CA GLU A 49 48.55 -7.00 23.89
C GLU A 49 49.43 -7.61 22.80
N ASP A 50 49.01 -7.49 21.53
CA ASP A 50 49.68 -8.00 20.35
C ASP A 50 50.46 -6.88 19.61
N GLY A 51 50.59 -5.68 20.19
CA GLY A 51 51.31 -4.54 19.58
C GLY A 51 50.50 -3.79 18.50
N CYS A 52 49.23 -4.12 18.31
CA CYS A 52 48.42 -3.53 17.26
C CYS A 52 47.64 -2.31 17.77
N SER A 53 47.69 -1.21 17.03
CA SER A 53 46.80 -0.07 17.27
C SER A 53 45.50 -0.17 16.46
N ALA A 54 44.50 0.63 16.84
CA ALA A 54 43.21 0.69 16.12
C ALA A 54 43.35 1.07 14.63
N THR A 55 44.44 1.74 14.21
CA THR A 55 44.65 2.07 12.79
C THR A 55 45.18 0.89 11.97
N GLN A 56 45.66 -0.16 12.63
CA GLN A 56 46.15 -1.40 12.02
C GLN A 56 45.18 -2.57 12.16
N LEU A 57 44.30 -2.54 13.16
CA LEU A 57 43.26 -3.54 13.39
C LEU A 57 42.07 -3.35 12.45
N ASP A 58 41.43 -4.46 12.09
CA ASP A 58 40.20 -4.59 11.31
C ASP A 58 39.44 -5.79 11.92
N GLY A 59 38.59 -5.49 12.90
CA GLY A 59 38.03 -6.44 13.84
C GLY A 59 36.92 -7.32 13.25
N ASP A 60 36.15 -6.79 12.30
CA ASP A 60 35.10 -7.51 11.60
C ASP A 60 35.52 -8.01 10.21
N GLY A 61 36.66 -7.55 9.70
CA GLY A 61 37.27 -8.00 8.46
C GLY A 61 36.66 -7.36 7.21
N ASP A 62 36.06 -6.18 7.35
CA ASP A 62 35.37 -5.45 6.27
C ASP A 62 36.32 -4.61 5.39
N SER A 63 37.62 -4.60 5.71
CA SER A 63 38.69 -3.82 5.08
C SER A 63 38.77 -2.34 5.47
N VAL A 64 38.07 -1.93 6.53
CA VAL A 64 38.16 -0.62 7.18
C VAL A 64 38.77 -0.82 8.56
N SER A 65 39.73 0.03 8.93
CA SER A 65 40.39 -0.14 10.22
C SER A 65 39.49 0.29 11.38
N ASP A 66 39.59 -0.39 12.52
CA ASP A 66 38.84 -0.10 13.77
C ASP A 66 38.89 1.38 14.19
N ALA A 67 39.94 2.11 13.81
CA ALA A 67 40.10 3.53 14.12
C ALA A 67 39.10 4.47 13.41
N ILE A 68 38.59 4.07 12.24
CA ILE A 68 37.67 4.89 11.42
C ILE A 68 36.37 4.16 11.07
N ASP A 69 36.25 2.90 11.47
CA ASP A 69 35.05 2.10 11.28
C ASP A 69 33.95 2.53 12.27
N GLU A 70 32.82 2.98 11.73
CA GLU A 70 31.62 3.35 12.46
C GLU A 70 30.71 2.13 12.73
N CYS A 71 30.90 1.03 11.99
CA CYS A 71 30.12 -0.20 12.02
C CYS A 71 30.98 -1.43 12.37
N ALA A 72 31.46 -1.48 13.62
CA ALA A 72 32.40 -2.48 14.14
C ALA A 72 31.98 -3.98 14.07
N THR A 73 30.84 -4.31 13.46
CA THR A 73 30.34 -5.68 13.32
C THR A 73 29.65 -5.92 11.97
N THR A 74 30.16 -5.32 10.90
CA THR A 74 29.62 -5.47 9.55
C THR A 74 29.53 -6.94 9.15
N PRO A 75 28.39 -7.40 8.59
CA PRO A 75 28.26 -8.78 8.15
C PRO A 75 29.31 -9.17 7.10
N VAL A 76 29.96 -10.31 7.34
CA VAL A 76 31.03 -10.82 6.46
C VAL A 76 30.57 -10.94 5.02
N GLY A 77 31.30 -10.27 4.11
CA GLY A 77 31.09 -10.34 2.67
C GLY A 77 30.19 -9.26 2.11
N GLU A 78 29.67 -8.36 2.94
CA GLU A 78 28.99 -7.16 2.49
C GLU A 78 29.98 -6.11 1.97
N VAL A 79 29.48 -5.22 1.10
CA VAL A 79 30.28 -4.13 0.54
C VAL A 79 30.07 -2.91 1.43
N VAL A 80 31.17 -2.43 2.02
CA VAL A 80 31.17 -1.26 2.90
C VAL A 80 31.58 0.01 2.16
N ASP A 81 31.18 1.15 2.72
CA ASP A 81 31.69 2.44 2.31
C ASP A 81 32.97 2.86 3.07
N GLY A 82 33.33 4.13 3.03
CA GLY A 82 34.55 4.63 3.67
C GLY A 82 34.49 4.68 5.19
N SER A 83 33.31 4.50 5.79
CA SER A 83 33.09 4.46 7.23
C SER A 83 32.97 3.02 7.76
N GLY A 84 33.22 2.01 6.93
CA GLY A 84 33.10 0.60 7.33
C GLY A 84 31.66 0.10 7.42
N CYS A 85 30.68 0.89 6.98
CA CYS A 85 29.27 0.51 7.08
C CYS A 85 28.74 -0.04 5.76
N SER A 86 28.03 -1.17 5.84
CA SER A 86 27.33 -1.78 4.70
C SER A 86 25.96 -1.15 4.44
N ALA A 87 25.32 -1.47 3.31
CA ALA A 87 23.94 -1.02 3.05
C ALA A 87 22.90 -1.59 4.05
N THR A 88 23.20 -2.70 4.74
CA THR A 88 22.28 -3.27 5.75
C THR A 88 22.40 -2.60 7.12
N GLU A 89 23.37 -1.70 7.29
CA GLU A 89 23.64 -0.98 8.54
C GLU A 89 23.48 0.53 8.40
N ARG A 90 23.69 1.08 7.20
CA ARG A 90 23.55 2.51 6.92
C ARG A 90 22.09 2.88 6.73
N ASP A 91 21.74 4.05 7.25
CA ASP A 91 20.49 4.78 7.01
C ASP A 91 20.92 6.18 6.55
N SER A 92 21.07 6.33 5.24
CA SER A 92 21.78 7.46 4.62
C SER A 92 21.03 8.79 4.72
N ASP A 93 19.70 8.77 4.79
CA ASP A 93 18.85 9.96 4.91
C ASP A 93 18.20 10.13 6.29
N GLY A 94 18.27 9.10 7.15
CA GLY A 94 17.83 9.14 8.54
C GLY A 94 16.33 8.96 8.70
N ASP A 95 15.66 8.30 7.75
CA ASP A 95 14.21 8.07 7.78
C ASP A 95 13.81 6.84 8.63
N GLY A 96 14.79 6.05 9.07
CA GLY A 96 14.62 4.87 9.91
C GLY A 96 14.61 3.54 9.14
N LEU A 97 14.76 3.54 7.82
CA LEU A 97 15.05 2.37 7.00
C LEU A 97 16.55 2.29 6.71
N VAL A 98 17.07 1.07 6.65
CA VAL A 98 18.46 0.88 6.19
C VAL A 98 18.50 0.96 4.67
N ASP A 99 19.60 1.44 4.08
CA ASP A 99 19.77 1.64 2.63
C ASP A 99 19.43 0.39 1.81
N ALA A 100 19.57 -0.81 2.38
CA ALA A 100 19.24 -2.08 1.74
C ALA A 100 17.73 -2.36 1.63
N ASP A 101 16.93 -1.82 2.55
CA ASP A 101 15.47 -1.96 2.63
C ASP A 101 14.75 -0.68 2.15
N ASP A 102 15.47 0.43 2.01
CA ASP A 102 14.98 1.70 1.51
C ASP A 102 15.01 1.77 -0.04
N SER A 103 13.86 2.04 -0.64
CA SER A 103 13.74 2.19 -2.09
C SER A 103 14.32 3.52 -2.59
N CYS A 104 14.44 4.50 -1.72
CA CYS A 104 15.03 5.82 -1.94
C CYS A 104 16.02 6.20 -0.82
N PRO A 105 17.24 5.62 -0.76
CA PRO A 105 18.24 5.83 0.31
C PRO A 105 18.84 7.26 0.44
N SER A 106 18.19 8.27 -0.12
CA SER A 106 18.69 9.64 -0.18
C SER A 106 17.54 10.65 -0.22
N THR A 107 16.40 10.29 0.38
CA THR A 107 15.20 11.10 0.45
C THR A 107 15.52 12.45 1.11
N PRO A 108 15.13 13.58 0.51
CA PRO A 108 15.47 14.88 1.06
C PRO A 108 14.82 15.11 2.44
N ALA A 109 15.62 15.50 3.44
CA ALA A 109 15.21 15.66 4.85
C ALA A 109 14.02 16.61 5.17
N ASN A 110 13.48 17.34 4.17
CA ASN A 110 12.29 18.18 4.33
C ASN A 110 11.02 17.55 3.73
N GLU A 111 11.15 16.37 3.13
CA GLU A 111 10.03 15.63 2.56
C GLU A 111 9.48 14.63 3.57
N THR A 112 8.28 14.12 3.31
CA THR A 112 7.70 13.02 4.08
C THR A 112 7.85 11.75 3.26
N ALA A 113 8.74 10.85 3.71
CA ALA A 113 8.91 9.53 3.13
C ALA A 113 7.68 8.65 3.40
N ALA A 114 7.34 7.80 2.43
CA ALA A 114 6.39 6.71 2.59
C ALA A 114 7.06 5.51 3.27
N SER A 115 6.32 4.42 3.45
CA SER A 115 6.77 3.22 4.17
C SER A 115 7.90 2.46 3.47
N ASP A 116 8.17 2.74 2.20
CA ASP A 116 9.31 2.21 1.45
C ASP A 116 10.51 3.18 1.40
N GLY A 117 10.44 4.27 2.17
CA GLY A 117 11.46 5.30 2.27
C GLY A 117 11.39 6.39 1.21
N CYS A 118 10.56 6.24 0.18
CA CYS A 118 10.46 7.22 -0.90
C CYS A 118 9.48 8.36 -0.60
N ALA A 119 9.87 9.60 -0.94
CA ALA A 119 8.95 10.73 -0.96
C ALA A 119 8.22 10.87 -2.32
N ASP A 120 7.08 11.58 -2.30
CA ASP A 120 6.28 11.87 -3.50
C ASP A 120 7.08 12.55 -4.64
N VAL A 121 8.12 13.32 -4.29
CA VAL A 121 8.96 14.05 -5.26
C VAL A 121 9.96 13.15 -6.00
N GLU A 122 10.26 11.98 -5.47
CA GLU A 122 11.21 11.01 -6.04
C GLU A 122 10.53 9.95 -6.91
N VAL A 123 9.23 9.75 -6.72
CA VAL A 123 8.45 8.79 -7.49
C VAL A 123 7.76 9.43 -8.69
N ASP A 124 8.03 8.88 -9.88
CA ASP A 124 7.36 9.29 -11.11
C ASP A 124 6.26 8.29 -11.55
N MET A 125 5.62 8.58 -12.69
CA MET A 125 4.55 7.73 -13.24
C MET A 125 5.01 6.33 -13.68
N SER A 126 6.32 6.08 -13.80
CA SER A 126 6.85 4.75 -14.12
C SER A 126 6.93 3.85 -12.91
N MET A 127 7.03 4.42 -11.71
CA MET A 127 6.97 3.69 -10.43
C MET A 127 5.54 3.55 -9.93
N ARG A 128 4.68 4.53 -10.24
CA ARG A 128 3.29 4.54 -9.76
C ARG A 128 2.41 3.54 -10.53
N PRO A 129 1.69 2.65 -9.82
CA PRO A 129 0.60 1.91 -10.43
C PRO A 129 -0.45 2.83 -11.05
N TRP A 130 -1.13 2.39 -12.11
CA TRP A 130 -2.07 3.24 -12.85
C TRP A 130 -3.21 3.77 -11.96
N TRP A 131 -3.67 3.01 -10.97
CA TRP A 131 -4.75 3.40 -10.07
C TRP A 131 -4.38 4.56 -9.13
N CYS A 132 -3.09 4.86 -8.97
CA CYS A 132 -2.62 6.07 -8.26
C CYS A 132 -3.12 7.37 -8.87
N HIS A 133 -3.48 7.35 -10.16
CA HIS A 133 -3.96 8.51 -10.89
C HIS A 133 -5.34 8.24 -11.45
N SER A 134 -6.37 8.46 -10.64
CA SER A 134 -7.75 8.43 -11.10
C SER A 134 -8.16 9.79 -11.63
N MET A 135 -8.86 9.81 -12.76
CA MET A 135 -9.23 11.04 -13.48
C MET A 135 -10.75 11.30 -13.50
N GLY A 136 -11.54 10.51 -12.75
CA GLY A 136 -12.99 10.68 -12.62
C GLY A 136 -13.41 12.08 -12.18
N THR A 137 -14.55 12.54 -12.69
CA THR A 137 -15.13 13.84 -12.32
C THR A 137 -16.52 13.68 -11.73
N GLY A 138 -16.80 14.40 -10.66
CA GLY A 138 -18.09 14.36 -9.98
C GLY A 138 -19.00 15.33 -10.71
N HIS A 139 -19.64 14.85 -11.77
CA HIS A 139 -20.65 15.55 -12.58
C HIS A 139 -20.43 17.02 -12.93
N GLY A 140 -20.28 17.28 -14.23
CA GLY A 140 -20.67 18.55 -14.84
C GLY A 140 -21.84 18.33 -15.78
N ASP A 141 -22.65 19.36 -16.03
CA ASP A 141 -23.82 19.33 -16.93
C ASP A 141 -23.51 18.54 -18.23
N GLY A 142 -24.13 17.37 -18.41
CA GLY A 142 -24.10 16.61 -19.68
C GLY A 142 -23.10 15.46 -19.80
N GLN A 143 -22.58 14.89 -18.71
CA GLN A 143 -21.79 13.65 -18.76
C GLN A 143 -22.62 12.41 -18.42
N GLU A 144 -22.70 11.46 -19.36
CA GLU A 144 -23.51 10.22 -19.30
C GLU A 144 -22.90 9.12 -18.39
N HIS A 145 -21.79 9.41 -17.70
CA HIS A 145 -20.99 8.41 -16.97
C HIS A 145 -20.97 8.58 -15.44
N GLY A 146 -21.77 9.50 -14.88
CA GLY A 146 -21.72 9.81 -13.45
C GLY A 146 -23.05 9.78 -12.70
N ASP A 147 -24.19 9.53 -13.36
CA ASP A 147 -25.58 9.89 -12.92
C ASP A 147 -26.02 9.40 -11.54
N HIS A 148 -25.20 8.57 -10.88
CA HIS A 148 -25.47 8.00 -9.58
C HIS A 148 -24.49 8.41 -8.48
N LEU A 149 -23.49 9.26 -8.69
CA LEU A 149 -22.57 9.67 -7.60
C LEU A 149 -23.26 10.50 -6.50
N ALA A 150 -22.75 10.40 -5.27
CA ALA A 150 -23.27 11.18 -4.17
C ALA A 150 -23.09 12.70 -4.38
N PRO A 151 -24.06 13.54 -3.93
CA PRO A 151 -24.00 15.00 -4.11
C PRO A 151 -22.75 15.67 -3.52
N ALA A 152 -22.10 15.02 -2.55
CA ALA A 152 -20.86 15.48 -1.94
C ALA A 152 -19.70 15.65 -2.95
N TYR A 153 -19.72 14.89 -4.06
CA TYR A 153 -18.66 14.93 -5.07
C TYR A 153 -18.93 15.93 -6.21
N HIS A 154 -20.07 16.59 -6.24
CA HIS A 154 -20.43 17.51 -7.34
C HIS A 154 -19.39 18.64 -7.51
N GLY A 155 -18.85 18.76 -8.73
CA GLY A 155 -17.82 19.71 -9.08
C GLY A 155 -16.40 19.34 -8.63
N MET A 156 -16.21 18.16 -8.03
CA MET A 156 -14.89 17.64 -7.66
C MET A 156 -14.27 16.84 -8.81
N THR A 157 -12.95 16.70 -8.77
CA THR A 157 -12.19 15.84 -9.68
C THR A 157 -11.26 14.96 -8.85
N LYS A 158 -11.20 13.67 -9.19
CA LYS A 158 -10.19 12.75 -8.68
C LYS A 158 -8.80 13.20 -9.12
N GLY A 159 -7.77 12.67 -8.47
CA GLY A 159 -6.40 13.07 -8.75
C GLY A 159 -5.36 12.05 -8.33
N MET A 160 -4.12 12.53 -8.34
CA MET A 160 -2.95 11.79 -7.89
C MET A 160 -3.03 11.55 -6.38
N LEU A 161 -2.94 10.29 -5.98
CA LEU A 161 -2.75 9.89 -4.60
C LEU A 161 -1.32 10.19 -4.13
N SER A 162 -1.15 10.38 -2.82
CA SER A 162 0.20 10.37 -2.23
C SER A 162 0.86 9.01 -2.45
N TRP A 163 2.19 8.96 -2.39
CA TRP A 163 2.90 7.69 -2.57
C TRP A 163 2.54 6.67 -1.49
N GLN A 164 2.37 7.11 -0.24
CA GLN A 164 1.88 6.22 0.82
C GLN A 164 0.49 5.66 0.51
N ASP A 165 -0.46 6.51 0.12
CA ASP A 165 -1.81 6.06 -0.21
C ASP A 165 -1.80 5.06 -1.39
N CYS A 166 -0.89 5.23 -2.35
CA CYS A 166 -0.69 4.28 -3.45
C CYS A 166 -0.24 2.90 -2.98
N LEU A 167 0.73 2.85 -2.06
CA LEU A 167 1.24 1.60 -1.51
C LEU A 167 0.16 0.89 -0.71
N ASP A 168 -0.49 1.61 0.20
CA ASP A 168 -1.57 1.09 1.04
C ASP A 168 -2.73 0.57 0.17
N LEU A 169 -3.14 1.33 -0.86
CA LEU A 169 -4.20 0.91 -1.77
C LEU A 169 -3.82 -0.33 -2.57
N SER A 170 -2.54 -0.46 -2.96
CA SER A 170 -2.05 -1.63 -3.70
C SER A 170 -2.13 -2.90 -2.84
N GLU A 171 -1.76 -2.82 -1.56
CA GLU A 171 -1.91 -3.93 -0.62
C GLU A 171 -3.39 -4.30 -0.42
N GLN A 172 -4.27 -3.30 -0.27
CA GLN A 172 -5.71 -3.55 -0.10
C GLN A 172 -6.35 -4.20 -1.33
N PHE A 173 -5.96 -3.79 -2.54
CA PHE A 173 -6.41 -4.40 -3.78
C PHE A 173 -5.91 -5.84 -3.94
N GLU A 174 -4.64 -6.11 -3.62
CA GLU A 174 -4.10 -7.47 -3.66
C GLU A 174 -4.86 -8.40 -2.72
N ALA A 175 -5.10 -7.97 -1.48
CA ALA A 175 -5.85 -8.74 -0.48
C ALA A 175 -7.30 -9.02 -0.93
N THR A 176 -7.96 -8.02 -1.51
CA THR A 176 -9.32 -8.16 -2.08
C THR A 176 -9.35 -9.22 -3.18
N ILE A 177 -8.41 -9.12 -4.14
CA ILE A 177 -8.34 -10.03 -5.27
C ILE A 177 -8.05 -11.45 -4.78
N GLU A 178 -7.10 -11.63 -3.86
CA GLU A 178 -6.78 -12.95 -3.29
C GLU A 178 -8.02 -13.58 -2.63
N TRP A 179 -8.76 -12.81 -1.82
CA TRP A 179 -9.96 -13.28 -1.17
C TRP A 179 -11.04 -13.68 -2.18
N ALA A 180 -11.34 -12.82 -3.16
CA ALA A 180 -12.43 -13.05 -4.09
C ALA A 180 -12.13 -14.13 -5.15
N MET A 181 -10.86 -14.35 -5.48
CA MET A 181 -10.45 -15.38 -6.46
C MET A 181 -10.69 -16.82 -6.00
N GLN A 182 -11.19 -17.02 -4.78
CA GLN A 182 -11.81 -18.27 -4.35
C GLN A 182 -13.09 -18.60 -5.16
N TRP A 183 -13.76 -17.59 -5.72
CA TRP A 183 -14.97 -17.73 -6.54
C TRP A 183 -14.80 -17.06 -7.92
N PRO A 184 -13.98 -17.64 -8.81
CA PRO A 184 -13.69 -17.03 -10.10
C PRO A 184 -14.90 -17.03 -11.06
N THR A 185 -15.92 -17.85 -10.79
CA THR A 185 -17.15 -17.92 -11.59
C THR A 185 -18.42 -17.85 -10.75
N VAL A 186 -19.54 -17.49 -11.39
CA VAL A 186 -20.88 -17.52 -10.76
C VAL A 186 -21.17 -18.88 -10.13
N ALA A 187 -20.82 -19.99 -10.79
CA ALA A 187 -21.04 -21.34 -10.26
C ALA A 187 -20.29 -21.57 -8.94
N ASP A 188 -19.05 -21.09 -8.84
CA ASP A 188 -18.25 -21.24 -7.62
C ASP A 188 -18.86 -20.42 -6.48
N ALA A 189 -19.25 -19.18 -6.75
CA ALA A 189 -19.87 -18.29 -5.77
C ALA A 189 -21.17 -18.87 -5.23
N GLU A 190 -22.06 -19.31 -6.12
CA GLU A 190 -23.37 -19.87 -5.74
C GLU A 190 -23.23 -21.20 -4.99
N ALA A 191 -22.23 -22.01 -5.35
CA ALA A 191 -21.93 -23.25 -4.62
C ALA A 191 -21.52 -22.98 -3.16
N ASP A 192 -21.00 -21.78 -2.87
CA ASP A 192 -20.57 -21.34 -1.54
C ASP A 192 -21.55 -20.35 -0.88
N GLY A 193 -22.78 -20.26 -1.38
CA GLY A 193 -23.87 -19.52 -0.73
C GLY A 193 -24.02 -18.05 -1.13
N PHE A 194 -23.25 -17.56 -2.11
CA PHE A 194 -23.63 -16.33 -2.78
C PHE A 194 -24.91 -16.54 -3.60
N HIS A 195 -25.69 -15.49 -3.79
CA HIS A 195 -26.81 -15.48 -4.73
C HIS A 195 -26.88 -14.13 -5.41
N MET A 196 -27.47 -14.13 -6.60
CA MET A 196 -27.63 -12.93 -7.41
C MET A 196 -28.67 -11.99 -6.80
N ALA A 197 -28.21 -10.89 -6.22
CA ALA A 197 -29.09 -9.82 -5.75
C ALA A 197 -29.45 -8.86 -6.88
N VAL A 198 -28.55 -8.65 -7.85
CA VAL A 198 -28.80 -7.78 -9.01
C VAL A 198 -28.52 -8.59 -10.28
N ASP A 199 -29.53 -8.69 -11.15
CA ASP A 199 -29.37 -9.28 -12.49
C ASP A 199 -28.49 -8.37 -13.37
N TYR A 200 -28.19 -8.80 -14.59
CA TYR A 200 -27.26 -8.11 -15.46
C TYR A 200 -27.68 -6.65 -15.73
N VAL A 201 -26.85 -5.71 -15.27
CA VAL A 201 -26.96 -4.28 -15.55
C VAL A 201 -25.84 -3.87 -16.50
N LYS A 202 -26.19 -3.14 -17.57
CA LYS A 202 -25.21 -2.54 -18.49
C LYS A 202 -24.21 -1.73 -17.67
N GLY A 203 -22.92 -2.01 -17.87
CA GLY A 203 -21.84 -1.34 -17.16
C GLY A 203 -21.38 -2.01 -15.89
N MET A 204 -22.18 -2.90 -15.31
CA MET A 204 -21.92 -3.42 -13.96
C MET A 204 -21.91 -4.95 -13.93
N GLY A 205 -22.57 -5.62 -14.88
CA GLY A 205 -22.72 -7.07 -14.83
C GLY A 205 -23.77 -7.49 -13.81
N THR A 206 -23.67 -8.69 -13.27
CA THR A 206 -24.50 -9.15 -12.15
C THR A 206 -23.84 -8.81 -10.82
N HIS A 207 -24.60 -8.72 -9.72
CA HIS A 207 -24.06 -8.58 -8.37
C HIS A 207 -24.52 -9.73 -7.50
N HIS A 208 -23.57 -10.40 -6.87
CA HIS A 208 -23.80 -11.56 -6.03
C HIS A 208 -23.38 -11.25 -4.60
N ILE A 209 -24.28 -11.54 -3.66
CA ILE A 209 -24.09 -11.28 -2.22
C ILE A 209 -24.32 -12.55 -1.42
N ARG A 210 -23.70 -12.60 -0.24
CA ARG A 210 -23.94 -13.63 0.76
C ARG A 210 -24.77 -13.06 1.91
N LEU A 211 -26.02 -13.50 2.02
CA LEU A 211 -26.94 -13.09 3.10
C LEU A 211 -26.98 -14.07 4.26
N GLU A 212 -26.15 -15.12 4.24
CA GLU A 212 -26.13 -16.16 5.26
C GLU A 212 -27.53 -16.76 5.49
N GLY A 213 -28.14 -16.48 6.65
CA GLY A 213 -29.50 -16.92 6.99
C GLY A 213 -30.55 -15.81 7.00
N PHE A 214 -30.21 -14.59 6.56
CA PHE A 214 -31.13 -13.45 6.54
C PHE A 214 -32.28 -13.68 5.56
N SER A 215 -33.48 -13.20 5.94
CA SER A 215 -34.67 -13.21 5.10
C SER A 215 -35.51 -11.97 5.37
N MET A 216 -35.93 -11.29 4.30
CA MET A 216 -36.86 -10.15 4.37
C MET A 216 -38.26 -10.54 4.81
N GLU A 217 -38.62 -11.83 4.77
CA GLU A 217 -39.91 -12.31 5.25
C GLU A 217 -39.96 -12.45 6.78
N SER A 218 -38.86 -12.13 7.47
CA SER A 218 -38.83 -12.08 8.93
C SER A 218 -39.78 -11.01 9.46
N ASP A 219 -40.59 -11.36 10.48
CA ASP A 219 -41.52 -10.44 11.14
C ASP A 219 -40.83 -9.19 11.76
N ASP A 220 -39.52 -9.27 11.97
CA ASP A 220 -38.70 -8.22 12.58
C ASP A 220 -38.02 -7.29 11.54
N PHE A 221 -38.14 -7.56 10.24
CA PHE A 221 -37.53 -6.72 9.21
C PHE A 221 -38.37 -5.45 8.96
N ASP A 222 -37.77 -4.27 9.16
CA ASP A 222 -38.39 -2.98 8.87
C ASP A 222 -37.85 -2.40 7.55
N PRO A 223 -38.62 -2.41 6.45
CA PRO A 223 -38.15 -1.88 5.17
C PRO A 223 -37.92 -0.36 5.16
N LEU A 224 -38.44 0.38 6.15
CA LEU A 224 -38.21 1.83 6.27
C LEU A 224 -36.95 2.16 7.09
N ASN A 225 -36.42 1.18 7.84
CA ASN A 225 -35.19 1.29 8.61
C ASN A 225 -34.53 -0.10 8.64
N PRO A 226 -33.98 -0.53 7.49
CA PRO A 226 -33.55 -1.91 7.32
C PRO A 226 -32.28 -2.21 8.12
N GLU A 227 -32.27 -3.40 8.68
CA GLU A 227 -31.09 -4.06 9.21
C GLU A 227 -31.01 -5.46 8.60
N PHE A 228 -29.80 -5.90 8.31
CA PHE A 228 -29.45 -7.20 7.71
C PHE A 228 -28.61 -8.02 8.70
N PRO A 229 -29.18 -8.40 9.87
CA PRO A 229 -28.43 -9.00 10.96
C PRO A 229 -27.78 -10.32 10.55
N GLY A 230 -26.51 -10.47 10.89
CA GLY A 230 -25.72 -11.66 10.57
C GLY A 230 -25.19 -11.70 9.13
N THR A 231 -25.40 -10.61 8.37
CA THR A 231 -24.72 -10.36 7.10
C THR A 231 -23.62 -9.33 7.30
N ARG A 232 -22.75 -9.20 6.30
CA ARG A 232 -21.71 -8.16 6.27
C ARG A 232 -22.24 -6.76 5.96
N MET A 233 -23.47 -6.63 5.47
CA MET A 233 -24.04 -5.33 5.08
C MET A 233 -24.21 -4.35 6.24
N ASP A 234 -24.29 -4.86 7.48
CA ASP A 234 -24.34 -4.07 8.71
C ASP A 234 -22.97 -3.97 9.43
N GLU A 235 -21.90 -4.56 8.86
CA GLU A 235 -20.55 -4.49 9.42
C GLU A 235 -19.84 -3.18 9.01
N ASP A 236 -18.74 -2.86 9.71
CA ASP A 236 -17.87 -1.75 9.33
C ASP A 236 -17.15 -2.06 8.01
N PHE A 237 -16.70 -1.01 7.30
CA PHE A 237 -15.94 -1.16 6.06
C PHE A 237 -14.71 -2.08 6.24
N ASP A 238 -14.62 -3.09 5.38
CA ASP A 238 -13.55 -4.08 5.34
C ASP A 238 -13.12 -4.27 3.88
N PHE A 239 -12.00 -3.64 3.52
CA PHE A 239 -11.49 -3.62 2.15
C PHE A 239 -11.27 -5.03 1.60
N GLU A 240 -10.82 -5.99 2.43
CA GLU A 240 -10.44 -7.35 1.99
C GLU A 240 -11.64 -8.11 1.42
N ARG A 241 -12.85 -7.74 1.85
CA ARG A 241 -14.05 -8.58 1.70
C ARG A 241 -15.25 -7.76 1.26
N PRO A 242 -15.37 -7.46 -0.03
CA PRO A 242 -16.52 -6.76 -0.59
C PRO A 242 -17.83 -7.52 -0.36
N GLU A 243 -18.90 -6.78 -0.08
CA GLU A 243 -20.25 -7.34 0.09
C GLU A 243 -20.78 -7.94 -1.22
N PHE A 244 -20.37 -7.39 -2.37
CA PHE A 244 -20.80 -7.85 -3.69
C PHE A 244 -19.62 -8.27 -4.57
N LEU A 245 -19.74 -9.48 -5.13
CA LEU A 245 -18.92 -9.96 -6.24
C LEU A 245 -19.67 -9.72 -7.55
N MET A 246 -19.00 -9.13 -8.54
CA MET A 246 -19.62 -8.78 -9.82
C MET A 246 -19.16 -9.70 -10.95
N TYR A 247 -20.09 -10.22 -11.75
CA TYR A 247 -19.78 -11.16 -12.83
C TYR A 247 -20.23 -10.67 -14.20
N ALA A 248 -19.52 -11.13 -15.23
CA ALA A 248 -19.69 -10.70 -16.62
C ALA A 248 -21.10 -10.96 -17.20
N SER A 249 -21.85 -11.90 -16.64
CA SER A 249 -23.23 -12.22 -17.02
C SER A 249 -23.89 -13.13 -15.98
N SER A 250 -25.15 -13.50 -16.19
CA SER A 250 -25.88 -14.47 -15.37
C SER A 250 -25.58 -15.94 -15.72
N ALA A 251 -24.65 -16.22 -16.63
CA ALA A 251 -24.24 -17.59 -16.93
C ALA A 251 -23.40 -18.20 -15.81
N GLN A 252 -23.56 -19.50 -15.53
CA GLN A 252 -22.80 -20.19 -14.47
C GLN A 252 -21.27 -20.13 -14.67
N ASP A 253 -20.80 -20.04 -15.92
CA ASP A 253 -19.38 -19.92 -16.28
C ASP A 253 -18.92 -18.46 -16.45
N ALA A 254 -19.78 -17.48 -16.15
CA ALA A 254 -19.41 -16.08 -16.18
C ALA A 254 -18.31 -15.80 -15.15
N VAL A 255 -17.29 -15.07 -15.59
CA VAL A 255 -16.11 -14.75 -14.78
C VAL A 255 -16.36 -13.53 -13.90
N LEU A 256 -15.65 -13.48 -12.76
CA LEU A 256 -15.56 -12.30 -11.91
C LEU A 256 -14.96 -11.12 -12.70
N VAL A 257 -15.55 -9.94 -12.57
CA VAL A 257 -15.14 -8.73 -13.32
C VAL A 257 -14.90 -7.51 -12.45
N GLY A 258 -15.40 -7.50 -11.22
CA GLY A 258 -15.29 -6.34 -10.34
C GLY A 258 -15.90 -6.59 -8.96
N PHE A 259 -15.89 -5.54 -8.17
CA PHE A 259 -16.29 -5.57 -6.76
C PHE A 259 -17.18 -4.40 -6.42
N ALA A 260 -18.08 -4.61 -5.46
CA ALA A 260 -18.73 -3.51 -4.77
C ALA A 260 -18.69 -3.71 -3.25
N TRP A 261 -18.35 -2.64 -2.53
CA TRP A 261 -18.45 -2.55 -1.08
C TRP A 261 -19.74 -1.85 -0.72
N TYR A 262 -20.33 -2.26 0.39
CA TYR A 262 -21.60 -1.74 0.88
C TYR A 262 -21.55 -1.51 2.37
N VAL A 263 -21.63 -0.25 2.78
CA VAL A 263 -21.36 0.18 4.16
C VAL A 263 -22.53 0.98 4.68
N ARG A 264 -23.10 0.56 5.81
CA ARG A 264 -24.11 1.34 6.53
C ARG A 264 -23.44 2.40 7.39
N THR A 265 -23.96 3.62 7.34
CA THR A 265 -23.49 4.75 8.16
C THR A 265 -24.68 5.53 8.73
N ASP A 266 -24.46 6.33 9.77
CA ASP A 266 -25.44 7.31 10.26
C ASP A 266 -25.17 8.73 9.71
N SER A 267 -24.47 8.82 8.57
CA SER A 267 -23.91 10.04 8.01
C SER A 267 -24.55 10.41 6.67
N GLU A 268 -24.89 11.68 6.50
CA GLU A 268 -25.29 12.26 5.20
C GLU A 268 -24.10 12.41 4.23
N ASN A 269 -22.88 12.16 4.70
CA ASN A 269 -21.64 12.19 3.90
C ASN A 269 -21.08 10.78 3.70
N PRO A 270 -20.35 10.55 2.58
CA PRO A 270 -19.67 9.29 2.31
C PRO A 270 -18.84 8.78 3.50
N PRO A 271 -18.78 7.46 3.74
CA PRO A 271 -17.91 6.87 4.76
C PRO A 271 -16.43 7.11 4.44
N ALA A 272 -15.58 6.87 5.45
CA ALA A 272 -14.18 6.61 5.19
C ALA A 272 -14.04 5.22 4.57
N GLY A 273 -13.19 5.09 3.55
CA GLY A 273 -12.98 3.84 2.83
C GLY A 273 -11.50 3.59 2.56
N PHE A 274 -11.17 3.56 1.28
CA PHE A 274 -9.81 3.29 0.81
C PHE A 274 -8.87 4.48 1.07
N PRO A 275 -7.55 4.26 1.11
CA PRO A 275 -6.54 5.32 1.23
C PRO A 275 -6.72 6.42 0.18
N GLY A 276 -6.43 7.66 0.59
CA GLY A 276 -6.62 8.85 -0.23
C GLY A 276 -8.08 9.34 -0.30
N GLY A 277 -8.57 9.58 -1.52
CA GLY A 277 -9.92 10.15 -1.73
C GLY A 277 -10.51 9.89 -3.11
N ASN A 278 -10.09 8.79 -3.74
CA ASN A 278 -10.55 8.40 -5.08
C ASN A 278 -11.71 7.39 -5.04
N ASP A 279 -12.01 6.80 -3.88
CA ASP A 279 -13.06 5.80 -3.61
C ASP A 279 -14.45 6.41 -3.53
N TRP A 280 -14.88 7.10 -4.58
CA TRP A 280 -16.14 7.81 -4.51
C TRP A 280 -17.34 6.88 -4.34
N TRP A 281 -18.20 7.24 -3.40
CA TRP A 281 -19.36 6.46 -2.99
C TRP A 281 -20.66 7.01 -3.60
N HIS A 282 -21.69 6.16 -3.69
CA HIS A 282 -23.07 6.54 -3.98
C HIS A 282 -24.07 5.84 -3.08
N VAL A 283 -25.32 6.27 -3.15
CA VAL A 283 -26.45 5.73 -2.39
C VAL A 283 -27.57 5.38 -3.37
N HIS A 284 -28.27 4.29 -3.09
CA HIS A 284 -29.58 4.04 -3.67
C HIS A 284 -30.64 4.38 -2.61
N GLU A 285 -31.43 5.43 -2.80
CA GLU A 285 -32.42 5.85 -1.79
C GLU A 285 -33.45 4.75 -1.53
N VAL A 286 -34.04 4.20 -2.60
CA VAL A 286 -35.03 3.13 -2.51
C VAL A 286 -34.81 2.06 -3.58
N LEU A 287 -34.66 0.81 -3.15
CA LEU A 287 -34.63 -0.36 -4.02
C LEU A 287 -35.81 -1.30 -3.71
N CYS A 288 -36.45 -1.80 -4.76
CA CYS A 288 -37.48 -2.82 -4.66
C CYS A 288 -36.85 -4.20 -4.73
N PHE A 289 -36.91 -4.95 -3.64
CA PHE A 289 -36.41 -6.33 -3.58
C PHE A 289 -37.56 -7.31 -3.57
N THR A 290 -37.44 -8.40 -4.32
CA THR A 290 -38.34 -9.56 -4.20
C THR A 290 -38.23 -10.15 -2.79
N ASN A 291 -39.36 -10.42 -2.14
CA ASN A 291 -39.36 -10.88 -0.74
C ASN A 291 -38.66 -12.23 -0.53
N SER A 292 -38.80 -13.14 -1.50
CA SER A 292 -38.34 -14.53 -1.36
C SER A 292 -36.89 -14.78 -1.80
N SER A 293 -36.33 -13.93 -2.67
CA SER A 293 -35.01 -14.13 -3.29
C SER A 293 -34.04 -12.97 -3.12
N PHE A 294 -34.43 -11.89 -2.44
CA PHE A 294 -33.58 -10.69 -2.27
C PHE A 294 -33.06 -10.11 -3.60
N GLN A 295 -33.82 -10.25 -4.68
CA GLN A 295 -33.45 -9.75 -6.00
C GLN A 295 -34.01 -8.34 -6.21
N VAL A 296 -33.15 -7.40 -6.61
CA VAL A 296 -33.54 -6.05 -7.03
C VAL A 296 -34.32 -6.13 -8.33
N VAL A 297 -35.56 -5.64 -8.32
CA VAL A 297 -36.47 -5.63 -9.49
C VAL A 297 -36.92 -4.22 -9.89
N GLY A 298 -36.48 -3.21 -9.14
CA GLY A 298 -36.72 -1.81 -9.47
C GLY A 298 -36.01 -0.86 -8.51
N GLN A 299 -35.89 0.39 -8.94
CA GLN A 299 -35.31 1.48 -8.16
C GLN A 299 -36.27 2.68 -8.24
N ASP A 300 -36.49 3.36 -7.12
CA ASP A 300 -37.31 4.59 -7.02
C ASP A 300 -38.73 4.43 -7.63
N ILE A 301 -39.30 3.23 -7.53
CA ILE A 301 -40.66 2.91 -8.00
C ILE A 301 -41.67 2.99 -6.87
N SER A 302 -42.95 3.20 -7.21
CA SER A 302 -44.00 3.25 -6.18
C SER A 302 -44.23 1.88 -5.53
N ASP A 303 -44.71 1.88 -4.27
CA ASP A 303 -45.03 0.64 -3.54
C ASP A 303 -46.03 -0.25 -4.29
N GLU A 304 -46.96 0.34 -5.04
CA GLU A 304 -47.90 -0.42 -5.88
C GLU A 304 -47.18 -1.16 -7.00
N GLN A 305 -46.20 -0.53 -7.64
CA GLN A 305 -45.39 -1.15 -8.68
C GLN A 305 -44.49 -2.25 -8.08
N CYS A 306 -43.82 -1.96 -6.97
CA CYS A 306 -42.95 -2.93 -6.31
C CYS A 306 -43.74 -4.16 -5.83
N HIS A 307 -44.89 -3.95 -5.18
CA HIS A 307 -45.76 -5.03 -4.73
C HIS A 307 -46.32 -5.86 -5.90
N SER A 308 -46.56 -5.25 -7.06
CA SER A 308 -46.99 -5.99 -8.27
C SER A 308 -45.94 -6.98 -8.79
N MET A 309 -44.69 -6.83 -8.35
CA MET A 309 -43.55 -7.69 -8.65
C MET A 309 -43.18 -8.63 -7.47
N ASP A 310 -44.09 -8.79 -6.50
CA ASP A 310 -43.87 -9.58 -5.27
C ASP A 310 -42.67 -9.10 -4.44
N GLY A 311 -42.44 -7.78 -4.49
CA GLY A 311 -41.36 -7.12 -3.78
C GLY A 311 -41.81 -6.15 -2.71
N THR A 312 -40.83 -5.68 -1.95
CA THR A 312 -40.93 -4.63 -0.94
C THR A 312 -39.88 -3.55 -1.23
N ASN A 313 -40.31 -2.29 -1.23
CA ASN A 313 -39.41 -1.16 -1.31
C ASN A 313 -38.65 -1.03 0.01
N VAL A 314 -37.33 -1.02 -0.05
CA VAL A 314 -36.44 -0.89 1.10
C VAL A 314 -35.71 0.45 1.00
N HIS A 315 -35.76 1.23 2.07
CA HIS A 315 -35.12 2.54 2.18
C HIS A 315 -33.67 2.37 2.64
N LEU A 316 -32.72 2.73 1.77
CA LEU A 316 -31.30 2.44 1.93
C LEU A 316 -30.47 3.73 1.98
N ASP A 317 -31.07 4.85 2.40
CA ASP A 317 -30.44 6.17 2.47
C ASP A 317 -29.13 6.19 3.28
N ASP A 318 -29.04 5.30 4.27
CA ASP A 318 -27.89 5.15 5.17
C ASP A 318 -26.81 4.20 4.63
N TYR A 319 -27.04 3.56 3.49
CA TYR A 319 -26.13 2.56 2.92
C TYR A 319 -25.42 3.09 1.69
N TRP A 320 -24.09 3.11 1.79
CA TRP A 320 -23.19 3.64 0.80
C TRP A 320 -22.54 2.51 0.02
N MET A 321 -22.42 2.69 -1.29
CA MET A 321 -21.80 1.74 -2.19
C MET A 321 -20.64 2.39 -2.93
N THR A 322 -19.56 1.64 -3.14
CA THR A 322 -18.52 2.00 -4.11
C THR A 322 -18.13 0.77 -4.91
N HIS A 323 -17.74 0.98 -6.15
CA HIS A 323 -17.36 -0.08 -7.08
C HIS A 323 -15.87 0.02 -7.40
N ALA A 324 -15.18 -1.11 -7.60
CA ALA A 324 -13.80 -1.11 -8.10
C ALA A 324 -13.59 -2.13 -9.22
N TRP A 325 -12.84 -1.71 -10.24
CA TRP A 325 -12.49 -2.50 -11.42
C TRP A 325 -10.99 -2.80 -11.46
N ILE A 326 -10.61 -3.82 -10.69
CA ILE A 326 -9.20 -4.21 -10.46
C ILE A 326 -8.91 -5.65 -10.91
N ILE A 327 -9.84 -6.31 -11.61
CA ILE A 327 -9.69 -7.67 -12.12
C ILE A 327 -9.31 -7.64 -13.60
N GLU A 328 -8.18 -8.24 -13.97
CA GLU A 328 -7.82 -8.36 -15.38
C GLU A 328 -8.75 -9.33 -16.14
N PRO A 329 -9.08 -9.04 -17.41
CA PRO A 329 -8.74 -7.84 -18.19
C PRO A 329 -9.67 -6.64 -17.94
N TRP A 330 -10.69 -6.77 -17.07
CA TRP A 330 -11.77 -5.82 -16.75
C TRP A 330 -11.32 -4.60 -15.93
N LEU A 331 -10.18 -4.01 -16.28
CA LEU A 331 -9.65 -2.83 -15.60
C LEU A 331 -10.24 -1.55 -16.21
N THR A 332 -10.56 -0.56 -15.37
CA THR A 332 -10.86 0.80 -15.80
C THR A 332 -9.67 1.72 -15.51
N GLN A 333 -8.66 1.67 -16.38
CA GLN A 333 -7.35 2.31 -16.14
C GLN A 333 -7.40 3.84 -15.94
N PHE A 334 -8.45 4.50 -16.42
CA PHE A 334 -8.67 5.93 -16.23
C PHE A 334 -9.25 6.29 -14.84
N ASP A 335 -10.08 5.41 -14.27
CA ASP A 335 -10.71 5.62 -12.97
C ASP A 335 -11.13 4.27 -12.39
N VAL A 336 -10.37 3.79 -11.40
CA VAL A 336 -10.58 2.46 -10.80
C VAL A 336 -11.92 2.37 -10.04
N PHE A 337 -12.34 3.47 -9.43
CA PHE A 337 -13.57 3.56 -8.62
C PHE A 337 -14.72 4.20 -9.41
N THR A 338 -14.93 3.75 -10.64
CA THR A 338 -16.05 4.18 -11.47
C THR A 338 -17.23 3.24 -11.31
N ASN A 339 -18.45 3.76 -11.46
CA ASN A 339 -19.68 2.96 -11.35
C ASN A 339 -19.95 2.07 -12.58
N HIS A 340 -19.15 2.18 -13.64
CA HIS A 340 -19.45 1.55 -14.92
C HIS A 340 -18.19 1.14 -15.69
N HIS A 341 -18.18 -0.09 -16.20
CA HIS A 341 -17.21 -0.61 -17.15
C HIS A 341 -17.75 -0.59 -18.59
N PRO A 342 -17.09 0.09 -19.55
CA PRO A 342 -17.61 0.29 -20.91
C PRO A 342 -17.81 -1.00 -21.73
N CYS A 343 -17.05 -2.04 -21.42
CA CYS A 343 -17.19 -3.35 -22.09
C CYS A 343 -18.31 -4.25 -21.55
N LEU A 344 -19.05 -3.84 -20.52
CA LEU A 344 -20.27 -4.53 -20.09
C LEU A 344 -21.46 -3.90 -20.81
N LYS A 345 -21.65 -4.28 -22.08
CA LYS A 345 -22.63 -3.64 -22.99
C LYS A 345 -24.07 -4.09 -22.68
N GLN A 346 -25.04 -3.45 -23.31
CA GLN A 346 -26.46 -3.81 -23.15
C GLN A 346 -26.76 -5.26 -23.56
N ASP A 347 -26.06 -5.77 -24.57
CA ASP A 347 -26.22 -7.12 -25.11
C ASP A 347 -25.34 -8.18 -24.38
N GLY A 348 -24.62 -7.77 -23.33
CA GLY A 348 -23.72 -8.61 -22.55
C GLY A 348 -22.26 -8.13 -22.56
N ALA A 349 -21.43 -8.86 -21.84
CA ALA A 349 -19.98 -8.68 -21.79
C ALA A 349 -19.31 -8.81 -23.16
N GLU A 350 -18.46 -7.83 -23.51
CA GLU A 350 -17.61 -7.90 -24.70
C GLU A 350 -16.40 -8.80 -24.43
N SER A 351 -16.15 -9.76 -25.31
CA SER A 351 -15.04 -10.71 -25.17
C SER A 351 -13.91 -10.43 -26.16
N ASN A 352 -14.16 -9.62 -27.20
CA ASN A 352 -13.14 -9.19 -28.14
C ASN A 352 -12.34 -8.02 -27.56
N LEU A 353 -11.09 -8.28 -27.17
CA LEU A 353 -10.17 -7.26 -26.64
C LEU A 353 -9.77 -6.17 -27.66
N GLU A 354 -10.07 -6.36 -28.95
CA GLU A 354 -9.86 -5.34 -29.99
C GLU A 354 -11.05 -4.38 -30.14
N ASP A 355 -12.14 -4.58 -29.38
CA ASP A 355 -13.29 -3.66 -29.40
C ASP A 355 -12.93 -2.31 -28.76
N SER A 356 -13.47 -1.21 -29.30
CA SER A 356 -13.15 0.15 -28.86
C SER A 356 -13.50 0.41 -27.39
N CYS A 357 -14.42 -0.36 -26.79
CA CYS A 357 -14.72 -0.24 -25.37
C CYS A 357 -13.50 -0.50 -24.48
N TRP A 358 -12.55 -1.32 -24.92
CA TRP A 358 -11.34 -1.63 -24.16
C TRP A 358 -10.33 -0.48 -24.23
N GLU A 359 -10.31 0.28 -25.34
CA GLU A 359 -9.55 1.54 -25.43
C GLU A 359 -10.15 2.64 -24.53
N GLU A 360 -11.48 2.68 -24.43
CA GLU A 360 -12.20 3.57 -23.52
C GLU A 360 -11.91 3.20 -22.05
N ALA A 361 -11.98 1.91 -21.70
CA ALA A 361 -11.60 1.41 -20.38
C ALA A 361 -10.14 1.72 -20.04
N GLY A 362 -9.25 1.63 -21.04
CA GLY A 362 -7.83 1.97 -20.95
C GLY A 362 -7.53 3.48 -20.85
N GLY A 363 -8.53 4.36 -20.96
CA GLY A 363 -8.33 5.81 -20.87
C GLY A 363 -7.67 6.48 -22.09
N VAL A 364 -7.56 5.77 -23.23
CA VAL A 364 -6.89 6.28 -24.45
C VAL A 364 -7.87 6.99 -25.41
N GLY A 365 -9.18 6.89 -25.17
CA GLY A 365 -10.23 7.40 -26.05
C GLY A 365 -10.70 8.83 -25.74
N GLY A 366 -9.98 9.85 -26.23
CA GLY A 366 -10.43 11.25 -26.09
C GLY A 366 -9.67 12.28 -26.92
N GLY A 367 -9.16 11.90 -28.09
CA GLY A 367 -8.36 12.77 -28.95
C GLY A 367 -8.65 12.59 -30.44
N HIS A 368 -9.91 12.63 -30.85
CA HIS A 368 -10.26 12.95 -32.24
C HIS A 368 -10.78 14.39 -32.29
N ASP A 369 -9.85 15.34 -32.38
CA ASP A 369 -10.12 16.63 -33.01
C ASP A 369 -10.47 16.34 -34.47
N ASP A 370 -11.77 16.16 -34.74
CA ASP A 370 -12.31 16.14 -36.09
C ASP A 370 -12.25 17.57 -36.66
N SER A 371 -11.05 18.02 -36.97
CA SER A 371 -10.79 19.18 -37.82
C SER A 371 -10.73 18.72 -39.28
N GLY A 372 -11.83 18.10 -39.71
CA GLY A 372 -12.13 17.77 -41.10
C GLY A 372 -12.66 19.00 -41.86
N ASP A 373 -11.74 19.68 -42.52
CA ASP A 373 -11.85 20.32 -43.84
C ASP A 373 -13.27 20.54 -44.41
N ASN A 374 -13.66 21.80 -44.57
CA ASN A 374 -14.67 22.17 -45.56
C ASN A 374 -14.14 23.34 -46.40
N SER A 375 -13.52 22.97 -47.51
CA SER A 375 -13.16 23.82 -48.63
C SER A 375 -14.31 24.02 -49.61
#